data_AF-A0A4V5P6A1-F1
#
_entry.id   AF-A0A4V5P6A1-F1
#
_cell.length_a   1.000
_cell.length_b   1.000
_cell.length_c   1.000
_cell.angle_alpha   90.00
_cell.angle_beta   90.00
_cell.angle_gamma   90.00
#
_symmetry.space_group_name_H-M   'P 1'
#
loop_
_entity.id
_entity.type
_entity.pdbx_description
1 polymer ?
#
loop_
_entity_poly.entity_id
_entity_poly.type
_entity_poly.pdbx_seq_one_letter_code
_entity_poly.pdbx_strand_id
1 'polypeptide(L)'
;DTWGELFIGDVEMKKVLACPRCIMTTVDPDTGVISRKEPLETLKSYRLCDPSEKPIYQSSPLFGIYYSVEKIGSLKVGDPVYQMVQ
;
A
#
# COMPACT_ATOMS: atom_id res chain seq x y z
N ASP A 1 2.94 -7.70 1.86
CA ASP A 1 1.84 -7.84 0.88
C ASP A 1 0.87 -8.98 1.18
N THR A 2 1.22 -9.93 2.04
CA THR A 2 0.46 -11.19 2.27
C THR A 2 -0.52 -11.15 3.43
N TRP A 3 -0.48 -10.13 4.27
CA TRP A 3 -1.35 -10.02 5.44
C TRP A 3 -2.79 -9.77 4.99
N GLY A 4 -3.67 -10.74 5.24
CA GLY A 4 -5.06 -10.73 4.80
C GLY A 4 -5.96 -9.94 5.76
N GLU A 5 -5.95 -10.32 7.03
CA GLU A 5 -6.75 -9.68 8.08
C GLU A 5 -5.83 -9.26 9.23
N LEU A 6 -6.04 -8.04 9.72
CA LEU A 6 -5.20 -7.36 10.70
C LEU A 6 -6.01 -6.81 11.86
N PHE A 7 -5.39 -6.89 13.04
CA PHE A 7 -5.91 -6.34 14.28
C PHE A 7 -4.84 -5.43 14.89
N ILE A 8 -5.18 -4.16 15.12
CA ILE A 8 -4.29 -3.15 15.73
C ILE A 8 -5.11 -2.35 16.73
N GLY A 9 -4.74 -2.39 18.01
CA GLY A 9 -5.57 -1.80 19.07
C GLY A 9 -6.97 -2.40 19.05
N ASP A 10 -7.98 -1.55 18.90
CA ASP A 10 -9.40 -1.96 18.81
C ASP A 10 -9.93 -2.03 17.35
N VAL A 11 -9.05 -1.83 16.36
CA VAL A 11 -9.41 -1.74 14.93
C VAL A 11 -9.18 -3.08 14.23
N GLU A 12 -10.17 -3.51 13.47
CA GLU A 12 -10.10 -4.70 12.60
C GLU A 12 -10.09 -4.26 11.14
N MET A 13 -9.17 -4.80 10.35
CA MET A 13 -8.93 -4.38 8.98
C MET A 13 -8.76 -5.58 8.06
N LYS A 14 -9.30 -5.47 6.85
CA LYS A 14 -9.18 -6.50 5.80
C LYS A 14 -8.48 -5.96 4.57
N LYS A 15 -7.52 -6.72 4.05
CA LYS A 15 -6.79 -6.38 2.82
C LYS A 15 -7.78 -6.34 1.67
N VAL A 16 -7.72 -5.24 0.91
CA VAL A 16 -8.51 -5.06 -0.31
C VAL A 16 -7.65 -5.33 -1.53
N LEU A 17 -6.60 -4.53 -1.75
CA LEU A 17 -5.72 -4.65 -2.91
C LEU A 17 -4.38 -3.94 -2.68
N ALA A 18 -3.39 -4.21 -3.54
CA ALA A 18 -2.10 -3.52 -3.48
C ALA A 18 -2.20 -2.10 -4.05
N CYS A 19 -1.51 -1.13 -3.46
CA CYS A 19 -1.58 0.27 -3.89
C CYS A 19 -0.73 0.49 -5.16
N PRO A 20 -1.33 0.76 -6.35
CA PRO A 20 -0.57 1.18 -7.52
C PRO A 20 -0.05 2.59 -7.31
N ARG A 21 1.26 2.78 -7.46
CA ARG A 21 1.88 4.09 -7.27
C ARG A 21 1.77 4.92 -8.54
N CYS A 22 1.39 6.19 -8.36
CA CYS A 22 1.28 7.18 -9.42
C CYS A 22 2.39 8.24 -9.31
N ILE A 23 2.36 9.23 -10.21
CA ILE A 23 3.33 10.33 -10.29
C ILE A 23 3.45 11.15 -8.99
N MET A 24 2.45 11.12 -8.10
CA MET A 24 2.47 11.85 -6.84
C MET A 24 3.61 11.44 -5.92
N THR A 25 4.16 10.22 -6.05
CA THR A 25 5.35 9.83 -5.30
C THR A 25 6.60 10.61 -5.67
N THR A 26 6.59 11.32 -6.81
CA THR A 26 7.74 12.08 -7.34
C THR A 26 7.72 13.56 -6.94
N VAL A 27 6.73 13.96 -6.13
CA VAL A 27 6.65 15.30 -5.53
C VAL A 27 7.50 15.30 -4.27
N ASP A 28 8.48 16.18 -4.21
CA ASP A 28 9.25 16.44 -3.00
C ASP A 28 8.34 17.14 -1.97
N PRO A 29 8.14 16.58 -0.77
CA PRO A 29 7.18 17.11 0.19
C PRO A 29 7.60 18.44 0.84
N ASP A 30 8.90 18.75 0.87
CA ASP A 30 9.42 19.97 1.50
C ASP A 30 9.34 21.17 0.54
N THR A 31 9.50 20.91 -0.76
CA THR A 31 9.59 21.94 -1.80
C THR A 31 8.39 22.00 -2.73
N GLY A 32 7.57 20.95 -2.79
CA GLY A 32 6.46 20.80 -3.73
C GLY A 32 6.89 20.58 -5.19
N VAL A 33 8.20 20.43 -5.45
CA VAL A 33 8.73 20.25 -6.81
C VAL A 33 8.50 18.82 -7.29
N ILE A 34 8.01 18.68 -8.52
CA ILE A 34 7.74 17.37 -9.15
C ILE A 34 8.89 16.93 -10.06
N SER A 35 9.55 15.82 -9.73
CA SER A 35 10.66 15.28 -10.54
C SER A 35 10.18 14.49 -11.76
N ARG A 36 8.97 13.92 -11.68
CA ARG A 36 8.36 13.02 -12.68
C ARG A 36 9.17 11.74 -12.99
N LYS A 37 10.21 11.45 -12.21
CA LYS A 37 11.10 10.30 -12.41
C LYS A 37 11.15 9.43 -11.17
N GLU A 38 11.93 9.83 -10.18
CA GLU A 38 12.14 9.06 -8.97
C GLU A 38 11.15 9.44 -7.87
N PRO A 39 10.68 8.45 -7.08
CA PRO A 39 11.10 7.04 -7.04
C PRO A 39 10.32 6.11 -8.00
N LEU A 40 9.50 6.65 -8.92
CA LEU A 40 8.55 5.85 -9.70
C LEU A 40 9.23 4.94 -10.72
N GLU A 41 10.28 5.41 -11.40
CA GLU A 41 11.07 4.58 -12.33
C GLU A 41 11.79 3.43 -11.62
N THR A 42 12.40 3.70 -10.46
CA THR A 42 12.96 2.65 -9.62
C THR A 42 11.90 1.61 -9.25
N LEU A 43 10.72 2.02 -8.78
CA LEU A 43 9.63 1.10 -8.46
C LEU A 43 9.17 0.26 -9.66
N LYS A 44 9.07 0.85 -10.87
CA LYS A 44 8.71 0.11 -12.09
C LYS A 44 9.71 -0.99 -12.45
N SER A 45 10.98 -0.85 -12.06
CA SER A 45 12.00 -1.85 -12.39
C SER A 45 11.82 -3.19 -11.67
N TYR A 46 11.13 -3.22 -10.53
CA TYR A 46 11.03 -4.44 -9.71
C TYR A 46 9.71 -4.67 -8.97
N ARG A 47 8.74 -3.74 -9.02
CA ARG A 47 7.47 -3.85 -8.28
C ARG A 47 6.23 -3.95 -9.18
N LEU A 48 6.37 -4.38 -10.42
CA LEU A 48 5.20 -4.65 -11.27
C LEU A 48 4.43 -5.87 -10.76
N CYS A 49 3.12 -5.89 -11.00
CA CYS A 49 2.26 -7.00 -10.60
C CYS A 49 2.57 -8.29 -11.40
N ASP A 50 2.07 -9.41 -10.90
CA ASP A 50 2.03 -10.64 -11.69
C ASP A 50 1.22 -10.42 -12.99
N PRO A 51 1.58 -11.05 -14.12
CA PRO A 51 0.82 -10.93 -15.35
C PRO A 51 -0.68 -11.21 -15.23
N SER A 52 -1.09 -12.10 -14.32
CA SER A 52 -2.50 -12.43 -14.06
C SER A 52 -3.30 -11.27 -13.45
N GLU A 53 -2.64 -10.34 -12.75
CA GLU A 53 -3.27 -9.18 -12.10
C GLU A 53 -3.22 -7.90 -12.96
N LYS A 54 -2.63 -7.96 -14.16
CA LYS A 54 -2.57 -6.82 -15.10
C LYS A 54 -3.91 -6.16 -15.41
N PRO A 55 -5.06 -6.86 -15.49
CA PRO A 55 -6.35 -6.20 -15.68
C PRO A 55 -6.70 -5.19 -14.57
N ILE A 56 -6.12 -5.36 -13.37
CA ILE A 56 -6.35 -4.49 -12.21
C ILE A 56 -5.30 -3.39 -12.15
N TYR A 57 -4.01 -3.75 -12.23
CA TYR A 57 -2.91 -2.81 -11.92
C TYR A 57 -2.19 -2.25 -13.16
N GLN A 58 -2.47 -2.79 -14.34
CA GLN A 58 -1.84 -2.42 -15.60
C GLN A 58 -0.29 -2.50 -15.50
N SER A 59 0.41 -1.39 -15.74
CA SER A 59 1.86 -1.26 -15.62
C SER A 59 2.29 -0.41 -14.42
N SER A 60 1.38 -0.16 -13.48
CA SER A 60 1.70 0.61 -12.28
C SER A 60 2.48 -0.26 -11.30
N PRO A 61 3.60 0.22 -10.72
CA PRO A 61 4.30 -0.54 -9.70
C PRO A 61 3.52 -0.50 -8.37
N LEU A 62 3.59 -1.59 -7.62
CA LEU A 62 2.84 -1.81 -6.39
C LEU A 62 3.68 -1.50 -5.15
N PHE A 63 3.23 -0.57 -4.31
CA PHE A 63 3.92 -0.29 -3.05
C PHE A 63 2.93 0.17 -1.96
N GLY A 64 2.79 -0.65 -0.92
CA GLY A 64 1.74 -0.49 0.08
C GLY A 64 0.48 -1.30 -0.25
N ILE A 65 -0.41 -1.41 0.72
CA ILE A 65 -1.65 -2.21 0.65
C ILE A 65 -2.80 -1.34 1.14
N TYR A 66 -3.92 -1.34 0.42
CA TYR A 66 -5.17 -0.78 0.92
C TYR A 66 -5.90 -1.80 1.78
N TYR A 67 -6.35 -1.33 2.94
CA TYR A 67 -7.20 -2.08 3.85
C TYR A 67 -8.54 -1.35 4.01
N SER A 68 -9.63 -2.10 4.09
CA SER A 68 -10.91 -1.64 4.60
C SER A 68 -10.94 -1.77 6.12
N VAL A 69 -11.66 -0.88 6.79
CA VAL A 69 -11.94 -1.00 8.22
C VAL A 69 -13.21 -1.82 8.38
N GLU A 70 -13.08 -3.00 8.97
CA GLU A 70 -14.21 -3.90 9.28
C GLU A 70 -14.83 -3.55 10.64
N LYS A 71 -14.01 -3.08 11.58
CA LYS A 71 -14.45 -2.57 12.88
C LYS A 71 -13.71 -1.30 13.24
N ILE A 72 -14.47 -0.24 13.50
CA ILE A 72 -13.96 1.05 13.95
C ILE A 72 -13.48 0.93 15.41
N GLY A 73 -12.37 1.61 15.72
CA GLY A 73 -11.79 1.66 17.04
C GLY A 73 -10.67 2.69 17.10
N SER A 74 -9.81 2.59 18.12
CA SER A 74 -8.61 3.41 18.25
C SER A 74 -7.36 2.56 18.10
N LEU A 75 -6.34 3.15 17.49
CA LEU A 75 -4.98 2.62 17.41
C LEU A 75 -3.99 3.74 17.67
N LYS A 76 -2.81 3.42 18.18
CA LYS A 76 -1.73 4.37 18.46
C LYS A 76 -0.37 3.80 18.11
N VAL A 77 0.61 4.68 17.98
CA VAL A 77 2.02 4.30 17.82
C VAL A 77 2.43 3.41 18.99
N GLY A 78 3.06 2.27 18.67
CA GLY A 78 3.50 1.28 19.65
C GLY A 78 2.50 0.15 19.91
N ASP A 79 1.27 0.22 19.39
CA ASP A 79 0.35 -0.92 19.46
C ASP A 79 0.93 -2.10 18.65
N PRO A 80 0.86 -3.34 19.19
CA PRO A 80 1.21 -4.53 18.43
C PRO A 80 0.26 -4.70 17.24
N VAL A 81 0.79 -5.28 16.16
CA VAL A 81 0.03 -5.61 14.96
C VAL A 81 -0.10 -7.12 14.88
N TYR A 82 -1.33 -7.62 14.95
CA TYR A 82 -1.60 -9.04 14.84
C TYR A 82 -2.15 -9.36 13.45
N GLN A 83 -1.61 -10.42 12.85
CA GLN A 83 -2.19 -11.04 11.66
C GLN A 83 -3.08 -12.19 12.11
N MET A 84 -4.32 -12.25 11.59
CA MET A 84 -5.14 -13.43 11.78
C MET A 84 -4.64 -14.55 10.86
N VAL A 85 -4.28 -15.67 11.47
CA VAL A 85 -3.87 -16.88 10.76
C VAL A 85 -5.03 -17.88 10.82
N GLN A 86 -5.40 -18.42 9.66
CA GLN A 86 -6.32 -19.56 9.57
C GLN A 86 -5.57 -20.86 9.81
#